data_AF-A0A0C2FW88-F1
#
_entry.id   AF-A0A0C2FW88-F1
#
_cell.length_a   1.000
_cell.length_b   1.000
_cell.length_c   1.000
_cell.angle_alpha   90.00
_cell.angle_beta   90.00
_cell.angle_gamma   90.00
#
_symmetry.space_group_name_H-M   'P 1'
#
loop_
_entity.id
_entity.type
_entity.pdbx_description
1 polymer ?
#
loop_
_entity_poly.entity_id
_entity_poly.type
_entity_poly.pdbx_seq_one_letter_code
_entity_poly.pdbx_strand_id
1 'polypeptide(L)'
;MCATIAFHHIGGDNPHFHLMTTMRDIDQDGFKNKNRDWNDKQYLDHWRAEWARYANHALTLANSPARIDHRSLKAQGIDREPTQHQGPKAFAMQARGVVVDRFRRVMVDLVTMLKARRVARQGLSPSPPITTPPRKGWGMGRGR
;
A
#
# COMPACT_ATOMS: atom_id res chain seq x y z
N MET A 1 -28.21 0.69 -7.51
CA MET A 1 -27.33 1.30 -6.49
C MET A 1 -27.58 2.79 -6.40
N CYS A 2 -27.35 3.40 -5.25
CA CYS A 2 -27.30 4.86 -5.13
C CYS A 2 -25.85 5.27 -4.83
N ALA A 3 -25.43 6.41 -5.36
CA ALA A 3 -24.10 6.96 -5.13
C ALA A 3 -24.19 8.45 -4.79
N THR A 4 -23.32 8.88 -3.88
CA THR A 4 -23.09 10.30 -3.55
C THR A 4 -21.63 10.61 -3.82
N ILE A 5 -21.39 11.76 -4.44
CA ILE A 5 -20.05 12.23 -4.78
C ILE A 5 -19.78 13.58 -4.11
N ALA A 6 -18.57 13.75 -3.59
CA ALA A 6 -18.10 15.01 -3.01
C ALA A 6 -16.68 15.32 -3.52
N PHE A 7 -16.48 16.52 -4.06
CA PHE A 7 -15.20 16.98 -4.61
C PHE A 7 -14.47 17.87 -3.59
N HIS A 8 -13.20 17.58 -3.35
CA HIS A 8 -12.39 18.21 -2.31
C HIS A 8 -11.07 18.75 -2.89
N HIS A 9 -10.57 19.83 -2.29
CA HIS A 9 -9.27 20.44 -2.61
C HIS A 9 -9.07 20.76 -4.11
N ILE A 10 -10.15 21.11 -4.80
CA ILE A 10 -10.11 21.54 -6.20
C ILE A 10 -9.31 22.84 -6.28
N GLY A 11 -8.26 22.85 -7.11
CA GLY A 11 -7.32 23.97 -7.25
C GLY A 11 -6.08 23.91 -6.36
N GLY A 12 -5.94 22.89 -5.49
CA GLY A 12 -4.70 22.62 -4.74
C GLY A 12 -3.85 21.50 -5.36
N ASP A 13 -2.81 21.08 -4.64
CA ASP A 13 -1.85 20.05 -5.10
C ASP A 13 -2.41 18.62 -5.05
N ASN A 14 -3.56 18.41 -4.41
CA ASN A 14 -4.19 17.10 -4.27
C ASN A 14 -5.72 17.17 -4.47
N PRO A 15 -6.19 17.50 -5.69
CA PRO A 15 -7.62 17.50 -5.99
C PRO A 15 -8.12 16.05 -6.01
N HIS A 16 -9.13 15.75 -5.19
CA HIS A 16 -9.68 14.40 -5.09
C HIS A 16 -11.19 14.44 -4.84
N PHE A 17 -11.85 13.30 -4.97
CA PHE A 17 -13.26 13.16 -4.65
C PHE A 17 -13.49 11.91 -3.81
N HIS A 18 -14.55 11.97 -3.00
CA HIS A 18 -15.09 10.83 -2.30
C HIS A 18 -16.36 10.38 -3.03
N LEU A 19 -16.42 9.09 -3.37
CA LEU A 19 -17.61 8.43 -3.88
C LEU A 19 -18.09 7.44 -2.82
N MET A 20 -19.28 7.69 -2.28
CA MET A 20 -19.94 6.78 -1.36
C MET A 20 -21.07 6.06 -2.09
N THR A 21 -21.12 4.74 -1.99
CA THR A 21 -22.13 3.92 -2.63
C THR A 21 -22.92 3.14 -1.58
N THR A 22 -24.19 2.86 -1.87
CA THR A 22 -25.00 1.99 -1.03
C THR A 22 -24.57 0.53 -1.18
N MET A 23 -24.47 -0.20 -0.07
CA MET A 23 -24.15 -1.64 -0.05
C MET A 23 -25.39 -2.54 -0.24
N ARG A 24 -26.47 -2.01 -0.80
CA ARG A 24 -27.74 -2.72 -1.00
C ARG A 24 -28.21 -2.48 -2.42
N ASP A 25 -28.75 -3.53 -3.01
CA ASP A 25 -29.50 -3.38 -4.26
C ASP A 25 -30.78 -2.59 -4.01
N ILE A 26 -31.26 -1.94 -5.06
CA ILE A 26 -32.47 -1.12 -5.03
C ILE A 26 -33.35 -1.53 -6.20
N ASP A 27 -34.63 -1.76 -5.93
CA ASP A 27 -35.65 -1.99 -6.93
C ASP A 27 -36.88 -1.12 -6.63
N GLN A 28 -38.00 -1.41 -7.30
CA GLN A 28 -39.26 -0.69 -7.13
C GLN A 28 -39.82 -0.73 -5.70
N ASP A 29 -39.45 -1.73 -4.89
CA ASP A 29 -39.89 -1.87 -3.49
C ASP A 29 -38.88 -1.24 -2.51
N GLY A 30 -37.79 -0.64 -3.02
CA GLY A 30 -36.76 0.04 -2.25
C GLY A 30 -35.51 -0.81 -2.01
N PHE A 31 -34.84 -0.59 -0.87
CA PHE A 31 -33.55 -1.23 -0.56
C PHE A 31 -33.71 -2.70 -0.17
N LYS A 32 -32.95 -3.57 -0.84
CA LYS A 32 -32.91 -5.01 -0.58
C LYS A 32 -31.85 -5.37 0.46
N ASN A 33 -31.53 -6.65 0.58
CA ASN A 33 -30.48 -7.16 1.45
C ASN A 33 -29.10 -6.59 1.10
N LYS A 34 -28.17 -6.69 2.05
CA LYS A 34 -26.79 -6.26 1.81
C LYS A 34 -26.18 -7.11 0.70
N ASN A 35 -25.74 -6.47 -0.37
CA ASN A 35 -24.97 -7.10 -1.43
C ASN A 35 -23.47 -7.01 -1.08
N ARG A 36 -22.74 -8.12 -1.20
CA ARG A 36 -21.30 -8.22 -0.93
C ARG A 36 -20.47 -8.62 -2.14
N ASP A 37 -21.10 -8.90 -3.27
CA ASP A 37 -20.45 -9.40 -4.48
C ASP A 37 -19.40 -8.40 -4.99
N TRP A 38 -19.69 -7.11 -4.83
CA TRP A 38 -18.81 -6.03 -5.26
C TRP A 38 -17.53 -5.89 -4.41
N ASN A 39 -17.44 -6.60 -3.29
CA ASN A 39 -16.22 -6.62 -2.48
C ASN A 39 -15.15 -7.57 -3.03
N ASP A 40 -15.47 -8.35 -4.07
CA ASP A 40 -14.50 -9.21 -4.72
C ASP A 40 -13.37 -8.40 -5.39
N LYS A 41 -12.14 -8.88 -5.23
CA LYS A 41 -10.93 -8.26 -5.80
C LYS A 41 -10.98 -8.15 -7.32
N GLN A 42 -11.68 -9.05 -8.00
CA GLN A 42 -11.83 -8.96 -9.46
C GLN A 42 -12.49 -7.64 -9.88
N TYR A 43 -13.47 -7.15 -9.11
CA TYR A 43 -14.12 -5.87 -9.38
C TYR A 43 -13.22 -4.69 -9.05
N LEU A 44 -12.38 -4.80 -8.02
CA LEU A 44 -11.42 -3.75 -7.68
C LEU A 44 -10.47 -3.46 -8.84
N ASP A 45 -9.86 -4.49 -9.43
CA ASP A 45 -8.96 -4.30 -10.58
C ASP A 45 -9.70 -3.73 -11.78
N HIS A 46 -10.91 -4.25 -12.07
CA HIS A 46 -11.75 -3.73 -13.14
C HIS A 46 -12.08 -2.24 -12.96
N TRP A 47 -12.52 -1.81 -11.78
CA TRP A 47 -12.87 -0.40 -11.53
C TRP A 47 -11.66 0.53 -11.61
N ARG A 48 -10.47 0.08 -11.17
CA ARG A 48 -9.24 0.87 -11.30
C ARG A 48 -8.84 1.02 -12.77
N ALA A 49 -9.03 -0.03 -13.57
CA ALA A 49 -8.81 0.02 -15.02
C ALA A 49 -9.78 0.99 -15.70
N GLU A 50 -11.08 0.92 -15.38
CA GLU A 50 -12.09 1.83 -15.93
C GLU A 50 -11.84 3.28 -15.51
N TRP A 51 -11.53 3.52 -14.24
CA TRP A 51 -11.17 4.87 -13.78
C TRP A 51 -9.96 5.42 -14.55
N ALA A 52 -8.90 4.62 -14.72
CA ALA A 52 -7.71 5.04 -15.46
C ALA A 52 -8.05 5.34 -16.93
N ARG A 53 -8.93 4.54 -17.56
CA ARG A 53 -9.43 4.77 -18.92
C ARG A 53 -10.14 6.12 -19.05
N TYR A 54 -11.11 6.41 -18.18
CA TYR A 54 -11.84 7.68 -18.19
C TYR A 54 -10.93 8.88 -17.88
N ALA A 55 -10.04 8.74 -16.89
CA ALA A 55 -9.10 9.80 -16.53
C ALA A 55 -8.13 10.12 -17.68
N ASN A 56 -7.59 9.10 -18.35
CA ASN A 56 -6.72 9.30 -19.52
C ASN A 56 -7.44 9.91 -20.72
N HIS A 57 -8.71 9.57 -20.93
CA HIS A 57 -9.53 10.21 -21.95
C HIS A 57 -9.70 11.71 -21.64
N ALA A 58 -10.02 12.08 -20.40
CA ALA A 58 -10.10 13.48 -19.99
C ALA A 58 -8.76 14.21 -20.13
N LEU A 59 -7.64 13.56 -19.77
CA LEU A 59 -6.29 14.12 -19.98
C LEU A 59 -5.98 14.37 -21.45
N THR A 60 -6.44 13.49 -22.35
CA THR A 60 -6.28 13.65 -23.80
C THR A 60 -7.07 14.85 -24.31
N LEU A 61 -8.34 14.99 -23.89
CA LEU A 61 -9.16 16.15 -24.26
C LEU A 61 -8.60 17.47 -23.72
N ALA A 62 -7.88 17.43 -22.59
CA ALA A 62 -7.18 18.58 -22.02
C ALA A 62 -5.79 18.82 -22.64
N ASN A 63 -5.43 18.10 -23.72
CA ASN A 63 -4.11 18.17 -24.36
C ASN A 63 -2.93 17.89 -23.40
N SER A 64 -3.16 17.16 -22.31
CA SER A 64 -2.13 16.81 -21.35
C SER A 64 -1.35 15.58 -21.80
N PRO A 65 0.00 15.59 -21.71
CA PRO A 65 0.81 14.41 -21.99
C PRO A 65 0.78 13.38 -20.87
N ALA A 66 0.27 13.73 -19.68
CA ALA A 66 0.25 12.83 -18.52
C ALA A 66 -0.63 11.60 -18.78
N ARG A 67 -0.22 10.44 -18.27
CA ARG A 67 -1.00 9.19 -18.35
C ARG A 67 -0.98 8.47 -17.02
N ILE A 68 -2.09 7.80 -16.73
CA ILE A 68 -2.30 7.06 -15.49
C ILE A 68 -2.45 5.58 -15.83
N ASP A 69 -1.69 4.74 -15.14
CA ASP A 69 -1.77 3.28 -15.26
C ASP A 69 -2.09 2.69 -13.88
N HIS A 70 -3.16 1.90 -13.83
CA HIS A 70 -3.66 1.30 -12.60
C HIS A 70 -2.84 0.08 -12.14
N ARG A 71 -2.05 -0.51 -13.04
CA ARG A 71 -1.24 -1.70 -12.76
C ARG A 71 -0.11 -1.35 -11.80
N SER A 72 0.42 -2.35 -11.11
CA SER A 72 1.61 -2.14 -10.25
C SER A 72 2.82 -1.69 -11.08
N LEU A 73 3.76 -0.97 -10.46
CA LEU A 73 5.01 -0.55 -11.13
C LEU A 73 5.73 -1.75 -11.76
N LYS A 74 5.78 -2.89 -11.06
CA LYS A 74 6.32 -4.15 -11.57
C LYS A 74 5.60 -4.62 -12.85
N ALA A 75 4.27 -4.59 -12.88
CA ALA A 75 3.50 -5.00 -14.06
C ALA A 75 3.63 -4.01 -15.24
N GLN A 76 4.04 -2.77 -14.97
CA GLN A 76 4.42 -1.78 -15.98
C GLN A 76 5.88 -1.95 -16.45
N GLY A 77 6.66 -2.84 -15.84
CA GLY A 77 8.09 -2.99 -16.11
C GLY A 77 8.96 -1.87 -15.52
N ILE A 78 8.44 -1.14 -14.54
CA ILE A 78 9.15 -0.04 -13.88
C ILE A 78 9.85 -0.57 -12.64
N ASP A 79 11.19 -0.51 -12.64
CA ASP A 79 12.04 -0.89 -11.52
C ASP A 79 12.20 0.27 -10.53
N ARG A 80 11.12 0.55 -9.78
CA ARG A 80 11.08 1.54 -8.71
C ARG A 80 10.25 1.01 -7.56
N GLU A 81 10.76 1.18 -6.34
CA GLU A 81 10.00 0.86 -5.13
C GLU A 81 8.73 1.73 -5.02
N PRO A 82 7.55 1.12 -4.77
CA PRO A 82 6.33 1.88 -4.52
C PRO A 82 6.47 2.79 -3.29
N THR A 83 5.88 3.98 -3.36
CA THR A 83 5.81 4.87 -2.21
C THR A 83 4.90 4.27 -1.13
N GLN A 84 5.29 4.42 0.14
CA GLN A 84 4.43 4.03 1.26
C GLN A 84 3.47 5.18 1.58
N HIS A 85 2.18 4.86 1.70
CA HIS A 85 1.18 5.85 2.12
C HIS A 85 1.50 6.34 3.53
N GLN A 86 1.81 7.62 3.64
CA GLN A 86 1.96 8.29 4.93
C GLN A 86 0.62 8.93 5.32
N GLY A 87 0.07 8.51 6.45
CA GLY A 87 -1.12 9.16 6.99
C GLY A 87 -0.82 10.62 7.40
N PRO A 88 -1.84 11.50 7.51
CA PRO A 88 -1.65 12.93 7.77
C PRO A 88 -0.80 13.23 9.02
N LYS A 89 -0.96 12.41 10.07
CA LYS A 89 -0.18 12.52 11.30
C LYS A 89 1.31 12.22 11.09
N ALA A 90 1.64 11.21 10.27
CA ALA A 90 3.02 10.84 9.97
C ALA A 90 3.71 11.95 9.16
N PHE A 91 3.00 12.49 8.16
CA PHE A 91 3.49 13.62 7.37
C PHE A 91 3.72 14.88 8.23
N ALA A 92 2.75 15.22 9.11
CA ALA A 92 2.87 16.36 10.00
C ALA A 92 4.00 16.21 11.04
N MET A 93 4.24 14.99 11.54
CA MET A 93 5.37 14.71 12.42
C MET A 93 6.71 14.81 11.69
N GLN A 94 6.80 14.28 10.46
CA GLN A 94 8.01 14.40 9.62
C GLN A 94 8.31 15.86 9.26
N ALA A 95 7.29 16.65 8.93
CA ALA A 95 7.44 18.09 8.67
C ALA A 95 7.93 18.88 9.91
N ARG A 96 7.75 18.33 11.11
CA ARG A 96 8.26 18.88 12.38
C ARG A 96 9.59 18.28 12.83
N GLY A 97 10.25 17.49 11.98
CA GLY A 97 11.54 16.86 12.27
C GLY A 97 11.47 15.66 13.23
N VAL A 98 10.27 15.17 13.57
CA VAL A 98 10.10 14.00 14.43
C VAL A 98 10.24 12.74 13.57
N VAL A 99 11.24 11.91 13.88
CA VAL A 99 11.41 10.60 13.25
C VAL A 99 10.32 9.66 13.77
N VAL A 100 9.33 9.38 12.93
CA VAL A 100 8.22 8.48 13.29
C VAL A 100 8.64 7.05 12.99
N ASP A 101 8.86 6.22 13.99
CA ASP A 101 9.36 4.85 13.86
C ASP A 101 8.30 3.84 13.33
N ARG A 102 7.67 4.17 12.19
CA ARG A 102 6.99 3.17 11.35
C ARG A 102 7.88 2.76 10.16
N PHE A 103 9.18 3.10 10.23
CA PHE A 103 10.13 3.08 9.13
C PHE A 103 11.36 2.21 9.43
N ARG A 104 11.18 0.89 9.45
CA ARG A 104 12.32 -0.02 9.24
C ARG A 104 12.58 -0.15 7.74
N ARG A 105 13.42 0.74 7.19
CA ARG A 105 14.16 0.71 5.91
C ARG A 105 14.39 2.19 5.51
N VAL A 106 15.32 2.91 6.15
CA VAL A 106 16.59 3.32 5.50
C VAL A 106 17.80 3.21 6.45
N MET A 107 17.61 3.05 7.76
CA MET A 107 18.73 2.98 8.72
C MET A 107 19.42 1.60 8.82
N VAL A 108 18.80 0.54 8.28
CA VAL A 108 19.38 -0.81 8.33
C VAL A 108 20.56 -0.95 7.39
N ASP A 109 20.60 -0.24 6.26
CA ASP A 109 21.70 -0.39 5.30
C ASP A 109 22.97 0.34 5.75
N LEU A 110 22.86 1.52 6.37
CA LEU A 110 24.03 2.22 6.88
C LEU A 110 24.64 1.51 8.09
N VAL A 111 23.83 1.04 9.05
CA VAL A 111 24.36 0.30 10.21
C VAL A 111 24.92 -1.07 9.80
N THR A 112 24.30 -1.74 8.83
CA THR A 112 24.81 -3.02 8.31
C THR A 112 26.08 -2.82 7.48
N MET A 113 26.14 -1.79 6.63
CA MET A 113 27.37 -1.42 5.90
C MET A 113 28.49 -0.96 6.83
N LEU A 114 28.19 -0.17 7.87
CA LEU A 114 29.19 0.29 8.84
C LEU A 114 29.71 -0.87 9.71
N LYS A 115 28.84 -1.83 10.09
CA LYS A 115 29.26 -3.07 10.77
C LYS A 115 30.10 -3.95 9.85
N ALA A 116 29.70 -4.16 8.59
CA ALA A 116 30.48 -4.91 7.61
C ALA A 116 31.85 -4.27 7.33
N ARG A 117 31.91 -2.93 7.23
CA ARG A 117 33.17 -2.18 7.08
C ARG A 117 34.05 -2.21 8.33
N ARG A 118 33.49 -2.40 9.53
CA ARG A 118 34.26 -2.58 10.78
C ARG A 118 34.87 -3.97 10.85
N VAL A 119 34.13 -5.01 10.46
CA VAL A 119 34.61 -6.40 10.39
C VAL A 119 35.71 -6.53 9.33
N ALA A 120 35.52 -5.93 8.15
CA ALA A 120 36.53 -5.95 7.07
C ALA A 120 37.82 -5.19 7.43
N ARG A 121 37.75 -4.13 8.26
CA ARG A 121 38.93 -3.37 8.71
C ARG A 121 39.71 -4.03 9.85
N GLN A 122 39.10 -4.96 10.59
CA GLN A 122 39.75 -5.62 11.75
C GLN A 122 40.30 -7.01 11.42
N GLY A 123 40.21 -7.48 10.17
CA GLY A 123 40.78 -8.76 9.74
C GLY A 123 40.16 -10.00 10.42
N LEU A 124 39.03 -9.86 11.10
CA LEU A 124 38.35 -10.94 11.80
C LEU A 124 37.41 -11.68 10.82
N SER A 125 37.56 -12.99 10.71
CA SER A 125 36.63 -13.84 9.97
C SER A 125 35.23 -13.76 10.61
N PRO A 126 34.14 -13.70 9.82
CA PRO A 126 32.80 -13.67 10.39
C PRO A 126 32.55 -14.95 11.19
N SER A 127 32.09 -14.78 12.44
CA SER A 127 31.70 -15.92 13.28
C SER A 127 30.53 -16.68 12.64
N PRO A 128 30.50 -18.01 12.74
CA PRO A 128 29.40 -18.80 12.19
C PRO A 128 28.08 -18.43 12.89
N PRO A 129 26.94 -18.60 12.19
CA PRO A 129 25.64 -18.28 12.74
C PRO A 129 25.36 -19.14 13.97
N ILE A 130 24.83 -18.51 15.03
CA ILE A 130 24.37 -19.20 16.23
C ILE A 130 23.22 -20.13 15.82
N THR A 131 23.45 -21.43 15.84
CA THR A 131 22.40 -22.44 15.71
C THR A 131 21.56 -22.42 16.99
N THR A 132 20.34 -21.88 16.90
CA THR A 132 19.33 -22.07 17.94
C THR A 132 18.99 -23.57 17.98
N PRO A 133 19.11 -24.26 19.13
CA PRO A 133 18.68 -25.65 19.21
C PRO A 133 17.16 -25.75 18.97
N PRO A 134 16.67 -26.85 18.37
CA PRO A 134 15.26 -27.01 18.10
C PRO A 134 14.47 -26.97 19.40
N ARG A 135 13.36 -26.23 19.40
CA ARG A 135 12.37 -26.26 20.48
C ARG A 135 11.96 -27.72 20.73
N LYS A 136 12.20 -28.23 21.95
CA LYS A 136 11.65 -29.51 22.38
C LYS A 136 10.14 -29.52 22.13
N GLY A 137 9.69 -30.43 21.26
CA GLY A 137 8.28 -30.71 21.06
C GLY A 137 7.68 -31.22 22.36
N TRP A 138 6.59 -30.59 22.80
CA TRP A 138 5.75 -31.15 23.85
C TRP A 138 4.90 -32.25 23.22
N GLY A 139 5.41 -33.47 23.30
CA GLY A 139 4.70 -34.68 22.98
C GLY A 139 4.89 -35.69 24.11
N MET A 140 3.93 -35.72 25.04
CA MET A 140 3.44 -36.89 25.79
C MET A 140 2.02 -36.50 26.25
N GLY A 141 0.95 -37.28 26.10
CA GLY A 141 0.87 -38.72 25.91
C GLY A 141 0.21 -39.37 27.14
N ARG A 142 -1.14 -39.47 27.08
CA ARG A 142 -2.05 -40.41 27.76
C ARG A 142 -2.33 -40.25 29.27
N GLY A 143 -3.62 -40.41 29.63
CA GLY A 143 -4.02 -40.87 30.95
C GLY A 143 -5.51 -40.72 31.31
N ARG A 144 -6.32 -41.69 30.89
CA ARG A 144 -7.71 -42.04 31.28
C ARG A 144 -8.85 -41.17 30.76
#